data_AF-A0A2V6U7D1-F1
#
_entry.id   AF-A0A2V6U7D1-F1
#
_cell.length_a   1.000
_cell.length_b   1.000
_cell.length_c   1.000
_cell.angle_alpha   90.00
_cell.angle_beta   90.00
_cell.angle_gamma   90.00
#
_symmetry.space_group_name_H-M   'P 1'
#
loop_
_entity.id
_entity.type
_entity.pdbx_description
1 polymer ?
#
loop_
_entity_poly.entity_id
_entity_poly.type
_entity_poly.pdbx_seq_one_letter_code
_entity_poly.pdbx_strand_id
1 'polypeptide(L)'
;MTRLADGTMFAPKFLENKLKFSPYVREAVCIGQDRPCVTALVNIDLVAVGNWAERRNIAYTSYADLARRPEVYDLIRGEVARVNRSLAEDEVLRGAQIRRFLVLHKELDPDDEEITRTRKIRRGYIAQKYAPLIEALYAGRDHVAVEAQVTYEDGRTGTMRADVMIRDVDDAPARAPR
;
A
#
# COMPACT_ATOMS: atom_id res chain seq x y z
N MET A 1 17.79 2.94 9.80
CA MET A 1 17.80 3.35 8.37
C MET A 1 18.26 2.14 7.57
N THR A 2 17.76 1.93 6.35
CA THR A 2 18.08 0.76 5.51
C THR A 2 18.57 1.24 4.15
N ARG A 3 18.90 0.33 3.22
CA ARG A 3 19.30 0.68 1.86
C ARG A 3 18.53 -0.13 0.82
N LEU A 4 18.32 0.49 -0.34
CA LEU A 4 17.92 -0.21 -1.55
C LEU A 4 19.11 -1.04 -2.09
N ALA A 5 18.84 -1.90 -3.07
CA ALA A 5 19.85 -2.76 -3.69
C ALA A 5 21.01 -1.99 -4.35
N ASP A 6 20.78 -0.74 -4.77
CA ASP A 6 21.78 0.15 -5.37
C ASP A 6 22.54 1.01 -4.33
N GLY A 7 22.29 0.80 -3.04
CA GLY A 7 22.90 1.56 -1.94
C GLY A 7 22.15 2.84 -1.54
N THR A 8 21.10 3.23 -2.26
CA THR A 8 20.25 4.39 -1.95
C THR A 8 19.68 4.29 -0.55
N MET A 9 19.72 5.39 0.20
CA MET A 9 19.21 5.44 1.57
C MET A 9 17.69 5.32 1.59
N PHE A 10 17.18 4.41 2.42
CA PHE A 10 15.74 4.17 2.57
C PHE A 10 15.33 4.23 4.05
N ALA A 11 14.35 5.08 4.36
CA ALA A 11 13.81 5.29 5.70
C ALA A 11 12.32 4.88 5.77
N PRO A 12 11.99 3.59 5.94
CA PRO A 12 10.63 3.08 5.84
C PRO A 12 9.62 3.82 6.74
N LYS A 13 9.95 4.00 8.03
CA LYS A 13 9.05 4.67 8.99
C LYS A 13 8.78 6.13 8.64
N PHE A 14 9.77 6.82 8.07
CA PHE A 14 9.62 8.21 7.67
C PHE A 14 8.65 8.35 6.50
N LEU A 15 8.78 7.49 5.48
CA LEU A 15 7.86 7.46 4.34
C LEU A 15 6.44 7.10 4.77
N GLU A 16 6.29 6.11 5.65
CA GLU A 16 4.98 5.70 6.16
C GLU A 16 4.30 6.81 6.94
N ASN A 17 5.03 7.49 7.83
CA ASN A 17 4.50 8.64 8.55
C ASN A 17 4.13 9.78 7.59
N LYS A 18 4.92 10.01 6.52
CA LYS A 18 4.59 10.98 5.47
C LYS A 18 3.29 10.66 4.74
N LEU A 19 3.05 9.39 4.41
CA LEU A 19 1.80 8.93 3.81
C LEU A 19 0.63 9.09 4.77
N LYS A 20 0.81 8.71 6.05
CA LYS A 20 -0.21 8.80 7.11
C LYS A 20 -0.58 10.23 7.53
N PHE A 21 0.13 11.25 7.08
CA PHE A 21 -0.36 12.64 7.19
C PHE A 21 -1.53 12.92 6.24
N SER A 22 -1.73 12.10 5.20
CA SER A 22 -2.95 12.16 4.40
C SER A 22 -4.14 11.70 5.23
N PRO A 23 -5.28 12.41 5.21
CA PRO A 23 -6.49 11.94 5.86
C PRO A 23 -7.03 10.65 5.22
N TYR A 24 -6.62 10.33 3.99
CA TYR A 24 -7.08 9.16 3.25
C TYR A 24 -6.29 7.89 3.56
N VAL A 25 -5.18 7.98 4.30
CA VAL A 25 -4.29 6.84 4.57
C VAL A 25 -4.33 6.49 6.06
N ARG A 26 -4.89 5.31 6.36
CA ARG A 26 -4.96 4.76 7.71
C ARG A 26 -3.62 4.18 8.16
N GLU A 27 -3.06 3.31 7.32
CA GLU A 27 -1.74 2.70 7.52
C GLU A 27 -1.02 2.61 6.17
N ALA A 28 0.30 2.61 6.23
CA ALA A 28 1.15 2.36 5.09
C ALA A 28 2.30 1.46 5.52
N VAL A 29 2.72 0.57 4.63
CA VAL A 29 3.94 -0.23 4.78
C VAL A 29 4.80 -0.01 3.56
N CYS A 30 5.93 0.66 3.74
CA CYS A 30 6.92 0.85 2.67
C CYS A 30 7.93 -0.31 2.69
N ILE A 31 8.18 -0.88 1.52
CA ILE A 31 9.12 -1.97 1.27
C ILE A 31 10.17 -1.45 0.27
N GLY A 32 11.43 -1.82 0.46
CA GLY A 32 12.52 -1.31 -0.38
C GLY A 32 13.90 -1.81 0.04
N GLN A 33 14.04 -2.30 1.28
CA GLN A 33 15.30 -2.86 1.75
C GLN A 33 15.75 -4.00 0.82
N ASP A 34 16.97 -3.89 0.30
CA ASP A 34 17.57 -4.87 -0.63
C ASP A 34 16.74 -5.11 -1.90
N ARG A 35 15.90 -4.13 -2.29
CA ARG A 35 15.04 -4.16 -3.49
C ARG A 35 15.44 -3.04 -4.46
N PRO A 36 15.08 -3.15 -5.76
CA PRO A 36 15.49 -2.18 -6.78
C PRO A 36 14.83 -0.80 -6.64
N CYS A 37 13.76 -0.69 -5.86
CA CYS A 37 13.04 0.56 -5.63
C CYS A 37 12.16 0.45 -4.38
N VAL A 38 11.55 1.56 -3.96
CA VAL A 38 10.54 1.55 -2.89
C VAL A 38 9.16 1.25 -3.47
N THR A 39 8.42 0.35 -2.82
CA THR A 39 7.00 0.09 -3.04
C THR A 39 6.19 0.29 -1.76
N ALA A 40 4.87 0.44 -1.88
CA ALA A 40 4.00 0.64 -0.72
C ALA A 40 2.76 -0.25 -0.74
N LEU A 41 2.42 -0.82 0.43
CA LEU A 41 1.08 -1.35 0.73
C LEU A 41 0.33 -0.28 1.52
N VAL A 42 -0.90 0.04 1.12
CA VAL A 42 -1.69 1.12 1.74
C VAL A 42 -3.01 0.58 2.27
N ASN A 43 -3.38 0.92 3.50
CA ASN A 43 -4.77 0.89 3.94
C ASN A 43 -5.36 2.29 3.84
N ILE A 44 -6.50 2.40 3.15
CA ILE A 44 -7.29 3.61 3.17
C ILE A 44 -7.95 3.81 4.55
N ASP A 45 -8.21 5.06 4.93
CA ASP A 45 -9.13 5.36 6.04
C ASP A 45 -10.57 5.30 5.51
N LEU A 46 -11.34 4.32 5.99
CA LEU A 46 -12.68 4.04 5.47
C LEU A 46 -13.63 5.23 5.60
N VAL A 47 -13.54 5.98 6.70
CA VAL A 47 -14.44 7.10 6.97
C VAL A 47 -14.07 8.28 6.07
N ALA A 48 -12.78 8.63 6.00
CA ALA A 48 -12.34 9.76 5.17
C ALA A 48 -12.55 9.49 3.67
N VAL A 49 -12.19 8.30 3.19
CA VAL A 49 -12.35 7.92 1.79
C VAL A 49 -13.81 7.68 1.43
N GLY A 50 -14.62 7.13 2.36
CA GLY A 50 -16.07 7.01 2.19
C GLY A 50 -16.74 8.36 1.98
N ASN A 51 -16.47 9.34 2.86
CA ASN A 51 -16.96 10.72 2.70
C ASN A 51 -16.50 11.36 1.37
N TRP A 52 -15.27 11.09 0.94
CA TRP A 52 -14.74 11.57 -0.34
C TRP A 52 -15.46 10.95 -1.55
N ALA A 53 -15.81 9.67 -1.46
CA ALA A 53 -16.50 8.89 -2.48
C ALA A 53 -17.97 9.33 -2.60
N GLU A 54 -18.66 9.52 -1.48
CA GLU A 54 -20.05 9.99 -1.44
C GLU A 54 -20.21 11.35 -2.14
N ARG A 55 -19.30 12.31 -1.86
CA ARG A 55 -19.29 13.63 -2.53
C ARG A 55 -19.09 13.56 -4.05
N ARG A 56 -18.66 12.41 -4.56
CA ARG A 56 -18.42 12.14 -5.98
C ARG A 56 -19.42 11.15 -6.57
N ASN A 57 -20.47 10.79 -5.82
CA ASN A 57 -21.47 9.80 -6.20
C ASN A 57 -20.88 8.40 -6.49
N ILE A 58 -19.79 8.04 -5.81
CA ILE A 58 -19.19 6.72 -5.90
C ILE A 58 -19.82 5.85 -4.80
N ALA A 59 -20.74 4.97 -5.21
CA ALA A 59 -21.37 4.01 -4.31
C ALA A 59 -20.39 2.89 -3.94
N TYR A 60 -20.39 2.51 -2.66
CA TYR A 60 -19.66 1.35 -2.15
C TYR A 60 -20.45 0.65 -1.04
N THR A 61 -20.18 -0.63 -0.81
CA THR A 61 -20.91 -1.43 0.22
C THR A 61 -20.03 -1.91 1.36
N SER A 62 -18.71 -1.87 1.20
CA SER A 62 -17.75 -2.36 2.19
C SER A 62 -16.39 -1.71 2.00
N TYR A 63 -15.48 -1.91 2.97
CA TYR A 63 -14.07 -1.55 2.83
C TYR A 63 -13.45 -2.14 1.58
N ALA A 64 -13.62 -3.45 1.37
CA ALA A 64 -13.01 -4.17 0.25
C ALA A 64 -13.53 -3.65 -1.10
N ASP A 65 -14.82 -3.31 -1.19
CA ASP A 65 -15.42 -2.71 -2.39
C ASP A 65 -14.90 -1.30 -2.66
N LEU A 66 -14.72 -0.47 -1.63
CA LEU A 66 -14.17 0.87 -1.79
C LEU A 66 -12.67 0.83 -2.13
N ALA A 67 -11.90 -0.02 -1.44
CA ALA A 67 -10.46 -0.16 -1.60
C ALA A 67 -10.05 -0.63 -3.01
N ARG A 68 -10.92 -1.34 -3.73
CA ARG A 68 -10.69 -1.80 -5.12
C ARG A 68 -11.14 -0.80 -6.19
N ARG A 69 -11.70 0.36 -5.83
CA ARG A 69 -12.19 1.33 -6.82
C ARG A 69 -11.02 2.01 -7.54
N PRO A 70 -11.00 2.07 -8.89
CA PRO A 70 -9.98 2.81 -9.62
C PRO A 70 -9.84 4.26 -9.15
N GLU A 71 -10.95 4.90 -8.80
CA GLU A 71 -11.00 6.28 -8.31
C GLU A 71 -10.28 6.43 -6.96
N VAL A 72 -10.35 5.41 -6.09
CA VAL A 72 -9.59 5.38 -4.83
C VAL A 72 -8.11 5.17 -5.09
N TYR A 73 -7.74 4.36 -6.09
CA TYR A 73 -6.34 4.26 -6.52
C TYR A 73 -5.82 5.59 -7.05
N ASP A 74 -6.60 6.34 -7.83
CA ASP A 74 -6.21 7.67 -8.30
C ASP A 74 -6.04 8.67 -7.14
N LEU A 75 -6.94 8.62 -6.16
CA LEU A 75 -6.82 9.40 -4.92
C LEU A 75 -5.52 9.10 -4.19
N ILE A 76 -5.24 7.82 -3.93
CA ILE A 76 -4.03 7.40 -3.21
C ILE A 76 -2.77 7.68 -4.03
N ARG A 77 -2.81 7.51 -5.36
CA ARG A 77 -1.69 7.88 -6.24
C ARG A 77 -1.34 9.35 -6.08
N GLY A 78 -2.33 10.23 -5.99
CA GLY A 78 -2.12 11.66 -5.72
C GLY A 78 -1.37 11.91 -4.40
N GLU A 79 -1.71 11.17 -3.35
CA GLU A 79 -1.04 11.26 -2.04
C GLU A 79 0.39 10.70 -2.06
N VAL A 80 0.60 9.57 -2.74
CA VAL A 80 1.94 9.00 -2.93
C VAL A 80 2.81 9.95 -3.76
N ALA A 81 2.29 10.54 -4.84
CA ALA A 81 2.98 11.55 -5.64
C ALA A 81 3.33 12.80 -4.83
N ARG A 82 2.44 13.25 -3.92
CA ARG A 82 2.72 14.36 -3.00
C ARG A 82 3.91 14.03 -2.08
N VAL A 83 3.96 12.82 -1.54
CA VAL A 83 5.11 12.36 -0.73
C VAL A 83 6.38 12.30 -1.58
N ASN A 84 6.31 11.76 -2.79
CA ASN A 84 7.47 11.69 -3.71
C ASN A 84 8.04 13.07 -4.07
N ARG A 85 7.18 14.10 -4.26
CA ARG A 85 7.64 15.47 -4.48
C ARG A 85 8.41 16.00 -3.26
N SER A 86 7.90 15.77 -2.06
CA SER A 86 8.61 16.14 -0.82
C SER A 86 9.92 15.37 -0.64
N LEU A 87 10.02 14.12 -1.09
CA LEU A 87 11.28 13.37 -1.07
C LEU A 87 12.30 13.89 -2.09
N ALA A 88 11.84 14.37 -3.25
CA ALA A 88 12.74 14.90 -4.29
C ALA A 88 13.57 16.11 -3.79
N GLU A 89 13.03 16.86 -2.83
CA GLU A 89 13.68 17.99 -2.17
C GLU A 89 14.71 17.55 -1.09
N ASP A 90 14.66 16.30 -0.63
CA ASP A 90 15.53 15.76 0.42
C ASP A 90 16.85 15.24 -0.17
N GLU A 91 17.99 15.71 0.35
CA GLU A 91 19.31 15.32 -0.19
C GLU A 91 19.65 13.84 -0.02
N VAL A 92 19.15 13.23 1.06
CA VAL A 92 19.47 11.87 1.46
C VAL A 92 18.44 10.89 0.90
N LEU A 93 17.17 11.28 0.87
CA LEU A 93 16.05 10.39 0.55
C LEU A 93 15.45 10.58 -0.84
N ARG A 94 15.95 11.50 -1.67
CA ARG A 94 15.47 11.71 -3.06
C ARG A 94 15.42 10.44 -3.91
N GLY A 95 16.34 9.50 -3.71
CA GLY A 95 16.38 8.23 -4.44
C GLY A 95 15.35 7.20 -3.95
N ALA A 96 14.73 7.43 -2.78
CA ALA A 96 13.79 6.49 -2.16
C ALA A 96 12.33 6.77 -2.51
N GLN A 97 12.06 7.35 -3.68
CA GLN A 97 10.69 7.59 -4.14
C GLN A 97 9.93 6.27 -4.33
N ILE A 98 8.66 6.28 -3.96
CA ILE A 98 7.76 5.14 -4.10
C ILE A 98 7.42 5.02 -5.59
N ARG A 99 7.79 3.89 -6.20
CA ARG A 99 7.58 3.65 -7.64
C ARG A 99 6.22 3.02 -7.92
N ARG A 100 5.83 2.06 -7.08
CA ARG A 100 4.59 1.28 -7.21
C ARG A 100 3.91 1.11 -5.87
N PHE A 101 2.59 1.05 -5.88
CA PHE A 101 1.81 0.79 -4.69
C PHE A 101 0.56 -0.05 -4.99
N LEU A 102 -0.04 -0.57 -3.93
CA LEU A 102 -1.38 -1.14 -3.97
C LEU A 102 -2.17 -0.73 -2.73
N VAL A 103 -3.49 -0.88 -2.80
CA VAL A 103 -4.40 -0.72 -1.68
C VAL A 103 -4.82 -2.11 -1.19
N LEU A 104 -4.60 -2.40 0.08
CA LEU A 104 -4.98 -3.67 0.69
C LEU A 104 -6.50 -3.80 0.74
N HIS A 105 -7.01 -5.00 0.47
CA HIS A 105 -8.45 -5.31 0.44
C HIS A 105 -9.08 -5.46 1.83
N LYS A 106 -8.27 -5.46 2.89
CA LYS A 106 -8.69 -5.45 4.30
C LYS A 106 -7.77 -4.55 5.12
N GLU A 107 -8.24 -4.07 6.26
CA GLU A 107 -7.39 -3.36 7.22
C GLU A 107 -6.36 -4.30 7.87
N LEU A 108 -5.19 -3.74 8.20
CA LEU A 108 -4.23 -4.42 9.07
C LEU A 108 -4.82 -4.58 10.47
N ASP A 109 -4.78 -5.80 10.99
CA ASP A 109 -5.48 -6.19 12.21
C ASP A 109 -4.50 -6.74 13.28
N PRO A 110 -4.62 -6.33 14.55
CA PRO A 110 -3.80 -6.88 15.63
C PRO A 110 -4.04 -8.37 15.91
N ASP A 111 -5.25 -8.89 15.68
CA ASP A 111 -5.59 -10.29 15.90
C ASP A 111 -5.00 -11.19 14.80
N ASP A 112 -4.72 -10.61 13.63
CA ASP A 112 -3.97 -11.21 12.54
C ASP A 112 -2.44 -11.09 12.69
N GLU A 113 -1.97 -10.54 13.82
CA GLU A 113 -0.54 -10.29 14.11
C GLU A 113 0.18 -9.33 13.14
N GLU A 114 -0.57 -8.55 12.37
CA GLU A 114 -0.05 -7.62 11.37
C GLU A 114 0.48 -6.33 12.01
N ILE A 115 -0.20 -5.92 13.07
CA ILE A 115 0.12 -4.77 13.91
C ILE A 115 0.03 -5.17 15.39
N THR A 116 0.63 -4.40 16.29
CA THR A 116 0.34 -4.55 17.72
C THR A 116 -1.01 -3.92 18.06
N ARG A 117 -1.56 -4.19 19.26
CA ARG A 117 -2.73 -3.46 19.79
C ARG A 117 -2.51 -1.95 19.88
N THR A 118 -1.26 -1.52 20.01
CA THR A 118 -0.82 -0.11 19.92
C THR A 118 -0.59 0.36 18.48
N ARG A 119 -1.03 -0.40 17.48
CA ARG A 119 -0.92 -0.16 16.03
C ARG A 119 0.52 -0.06 15.49
N LYS A 120 1.50 -0.65 16.17
CA LYS A 120 2.87 -0.74 15.65
C LYS A 120 2.95 -1.85 14.61
N ILE A 121 3.36 -1.51 13.39
CA ILE A 121 3.53 -2.46 12.28
C ILE A 121 4.60 -3.51 12.59
N ARG A 122 4.24 -4.79 12.39
CA ARG A 122 5.14 -5.94 12.50
C ARG A 122 5.69 -6.31 11.12
N ARG A 123 6.66 -5.51 10.63
CA ARG A 123 7.17 -5.58 9.25
C ARG A 123 7.63 -6.97 8.79
N GLY A 124 8.33 -7.71 9.65
CA GLY A 124 8.78 -9.06 9.31
C GLY A 124 7.62 -9.99 9.01
N TYR A 125 6.56 -9.90 9.82
CA TYR A 125 5.34 -10.67 9.63
C TYR A 125 4.56 -10.22 8.38
N ILE A 126 4.40 -8.90 8.19
CA ILE A 126 3.81 -8.34 6.96
C ILE A 126 4.55 -8.83 5.71
N ALA A 127 5.88 -8.79 5.71
CA ALA A 127 6.69 -9.21 4.58
C ALA A 127 6.49 -10.70 4.25
N GLN A 128 6.27 -11.55 5.25
CA GLN A 128 5.97 -12.96 5.06
C GLN A 128 4.53 -13.19 4.58
N LYS A 129 3.53 -12.66 5.30
CA LYS A 129 2.10 -12.86 5.00
C LYS A 129 1.72 -12.29 3.63
N TYR A 130 2.25 -11.12 3.28
CA TYR A 130 1.96 -10.43 2.02
C TYR A 130 3.04 -10.63 0.96
N ALA A 131 3.92 -11.64 1.11
CA ALA A 131 4.95 -11.94 0.12
C ALA A 131 4.40 -12.01 -1.33
N PRO A 132 3.24 -12.66 -1.62
CA PRO A 132 2.71 -12.70 -2.99
C PRO A 132 2.41 -11.31 -3.56
N LEU A 133 1.85 -10.41 -2.75
CA LEU A 133 1.56 -9.03 -3.16
C LEU A 133 2.84 -8.22 -3.36
N ILE A 134 3.81 -8.41 -2.45
CA ILE A 134 5.12 -7.74 -2.50
C ILE A 134 5.89 -8.17 -3.74
N GLU A 135 5.97 -9.46 -4.04
CA GLU A 135 6.65 -9.93 -5.25
C GLU A 135 5.98 -9.43 -6.52
N ALA A 136 4.64 -9.37 -6.56
CA ALA A 136 3.93 -8.82 -7.71
C ALA A 136 4.23 -7.34 -7.97
N LEU A 137 4.42 -6.54 -6.91
CA LEU A 137 4.84 -5.14 -7.02
C LEU A 137 6.19 -5.01 -7.76
N TYR A 138 7.12 -5.95 -7.54
CA TYR A 138 8.43 -5.96 -8.21
C TYR A 138 8.45 -6.72 -9.54
N ALA A 139 7.47 -7.60 -9.80
CA ALA A 139 7.39 -8.41 -11.01
C ALA A 139 6.73 -7.70 -12.20
N GLY A 140 6.43 -6.39 -12.10
CA GLY A 140 5.80 -5.64 -13.20
C GLY A 140 4.34 -6.00 -13.45
N ARG A 141 3.64 -6.62 -12.48
CA ARG A 141 2.22 -6.97 -12.61
C ARG A 141 1.33 -5.76 -12.33
N ASP A 142 0.14 -5.75 -12.91
CA ASP A 142 -0.88 -4.71 -12.67
C ASP A 142 -1.99 -5.20 -11.74
N HIS A 143 -2.09 -6.52 -11.54
CA HIS A 143 -3.14 -7.17 -10.76
C HIS A 143 -2.60 -8.41 -10.04
N VAL A 144 -3.18 -8.72 -8.88
CA VAL A 144 -2.88 -9.93 -8.09
C VAL A 144 -4.16 -10.48 -7.47
N ALA A 145 -4.51 -11.70 -7.85
CA ALA A 145 -5.53 -12.45 -7.15
C ALA A 145 -5.00 -12.89 -5.78
N VAL A 146 -5.71 -12.52 -4.72
CA VAL A 146 -5.46 -12.94 -3.35
C VAL A 146 -6.66 -13.71 -2.84
N GLU A 147 -6.40 -14.89 -2.31
CA GLU A 147 -7.38 -15.65 -1.53
C GLU A 147 -7.21 -15.25 -0.07
N ALA A 148 -8.17 -14.48 0.45
CA ALA A 148 -8.23 -14.14 1.86
C ALA A 148 -9.24 -15.06 2.55
N GLN A 149 -8.85 -15.69 3.66
CA GLN A 149 -9.81 -16.29 4.57
C GLN A 149 -10.53 -15.16 5.31
N VAL A 150 -11.85 -15.09 5.17
CA VAL A 150 -12.71 -14.16 5.88
C VAL A 150 -13.47 -14.97 6.92
N THR A 151 -13.32 -14.59 8.19
CA THR A 151 -14.17 -15.09 9.27
C THR A 151 -15.38 -14.17 9.35
N TYR A 152 -16.56 -14.71 9.03
CA TYR A 152 -17.83 -14.01 9.14
C TYR A 152 -18.24 -13.87 10.62
N GLU A 153 -19.12 -12.92 10.90
CA GLU A 153 -19.62 -12.65 12.27
C GLU A 153 -20.31 -13.86 12.92
N ASP A 154 -20.77 -14.82 12.12
CA ASP A 154 -21.36 -16.09 12.58
C ASP A 154 -20.31 -17.18 12.90
N GLY A 155 -19.02 -16.84 12.84
CA GLY A 155 -17.90 -17.75 13.07
C GLY A 155 -17.54 -18.65 11.89
N ARG A 156 -18.24 -18.56 10.76
CA ARG A 156 -17.88 -19.31 9.55
C ARG A 156 -16.64 -18.71 8.92
N THR A 157 -15.77 -19.56 8.38
CA THR A 157 -14.66 -19.13 7.53
C THR A 157 -15.04 -19.36 6.08
N GLY A 158 -14.86 -18.35 5.23
CA GLY A 158 -14.98 -18.46 3.78
C GLY A 158 -13.74 -17.93 3.09
N THR A 159 -13.55 -18.30 1.82
CA THR A 159 -12.47 -17.76 1.00
C THR A 159 -13.04 -16.64 0.15
N MET A 160 -12.60 -15.41 0.40
CA MET A 160 -12.87 -14.28 -0.50
C MET A 160 -11.69 -14.15 -1.46
N ARG A 161 -11.97 -14.26 -2.76
CA ARG A 161 -11.03 -13.87 -3.80
C ARG A 161 -11.12 -12.37 -4.00
N ALA A 162 -10.06 -11.65 -3.65
CA ALA A 162 -9.89 -10.26 -3.99
C ALA A 162 -8.92 -10.15 -5.17
N ASP A 163 -9.25 -9.32 -6.17
CA ASP A 163 -8.29 -8.89 -7.17
C ASP A 163 -7.73 -7.54 -6.74
N VAL A 164 -6.44 -7.51 -6.39
CA VAL A 164 -5.75 -6.32 -5.91
C VAL A 164 -5.01 -5.70 -7.09
N MET A 165 -5.40 -4.47 -7.43
CA MET A 165 -4.69 -3.68 -8.44
C MET A 165 -3.34 -3.20 -7.93
N ILE A 166 -2.39 -3.06 -8.84
CA ILE A 166 -1.10 -2.44 -8.62
C ILE A 166 -1.04 -1.20 -9.52
N ARG A 167 -0.57 -0.08 -8.98
CA ARG A 167 -0.41 1.16 -9.74
C ARG A 167 1.00 1.69 -9.64
N ASP A 168 1.50 2.16 -10.77
CA ASP A 168 2.65 3.04 -10.84
C ASP A 168 2.28 4.44 -10.33
N VAL A 169 3.25 5.12 -9.69
CA VAL A 169 3.05 6.46 -9.14
C VAL A 169 3.31 7.54 -10.20
N ASP A 170 4.37 7.36 -10.99
CA ASP A 170 4.69 8.17 -12.15
C ASP A 170 4.52 7.32 -13.41
N ASP A 171 4.14 7.92 -14.54
CA ASP A 171 4.13 7.30 -15.88
C ASP A 171 5.57 7.06 -16.41
N ALA A 172 6.49 6.59 -15.58
CA ALA A 172 7.84 6.25 -16.04
C ALA A 172 7.79 4.94 -16.82
N PRO A 173 8.43 4.86 -18.00
CA PRO A 173 8.34 3.70 -18.86
C PRO A 173 8.84 2.45 -18.14
N ALA A 174 8.09 1.35 -18.29
CA ALA A 174 8.50 0.03 -17.85
C ALA A 174 9.98 -0.18 -18.17
N ARG A 175 10.81 -0.37 -17.14
CA ARG A 175 12.23 -0.64 -17.34
C ARG A 175 12.30 -1.99 -18.06
N ALA A 176 12.75 -1.98 -19.31
CA ALA A 176 12.83 -3.16 -20.17
C ALA A 176 13.60 -4.29 -19.47
N PRO A 177 13.19 -5.57 -19.65
CA PRO A 177 13.93 -6.69 -19.14
C PRO A 177 15.33 -6.73 -19.78
N ARG A 178 16.33 -7.09 -18.97
CA ARG A 178 17.69 -7.38 -19.43
C ARG A 178 17.72 -8.60 -20.33
#